data_AF-A0A7Y1UJH3-F1
#
_entry.id   AF-A0A7Y1UJH3-F1
#
_cell.length_a   1.000
_cell.length_b   1.000
_cell.length_c   1.000
_cell.angle_alpha   90.00
_cell.angle_beta   90.00
_cell.angle_gamma   90.00
#
_symmetry.space_group_name_H-M   'P 1'
#
loop_
_entity.id
_entity.type
_entity.pdbx_description
1 polymer ?
#
loop_
_entity_poly.entity_id
_entity_poly.type
_entity_poly.pdbx_seq_one_letter_code
_entity_poly.pdbx_strand_id
1 'polypeptide(L)'
;MGDVRGVLQYVPLFRGRTFVVLFDEGLLPEPAVAETLLDLKALQDVGVRLVIGVLGGDVDDLAAWLTELEVKFARAAAPPRDAEACLAECGRIIERGQAAVVDCAGVSPLGARMAALGSGLGAAKLIALLNGPGVLRDGKPLHAISCSAAESVDGPLRGGELLSAAVGVCQSGIPRVHILDGRQQGVLADELFSNEGAGTMVHTDSYREIRPLREEDIPELLAMVGRSVRRSHLVPRGYEDIEEKTGDFSVMCLDDNVVGCVALHEYGGDLGEIACLYVKQSHEKLGYGRTLVQTAEEKARARGLKTVFALTNRAAGFFGDKLGFTEGDLSIVPAARRAKLADSGRDSVVVVKDLRAPGADVSS
;
A
#
# COMPACT_ATOMS: atom_id res chain seq x y z
N MET A 1 -8.70 -21.08 2.22
CA MET A 1 -8.22 -20.98 3.60
C MET A 1 -6.96 -20.12 3.58
N GLY A 2 -7.13 -18.81 3.79
CA GLY A 2 -6.02 -17.84 3.70
C GLY A 2 -4.95 -18.10 4.75
N ASP A 3 -3.70 -17.86 4.40
CA ASP A 3 -2.58 -17.95 5.34
C ASP A 3 -2.72 -16.83 6.39
N VAL A 4 -3.02 -17.19 7.64
CA VAL A 4 -3.10 -16.25 8.78
C VAL A 4 -1.83 -15.38 8.88
N ARG A 5 -0.66 -15.91 8.50
CA ARG A 5 0.59 -15.12 8.49
C ARG A 5 0.55 -14.03 7.41
N GLY A 6 -0.09 -14.30 6.28
CA GLY A 6 -0.35 -13.34 5.21
C GLY A 6 -1.36 -12.26 5.60
N VAL A 7 -2.23 -12.50 6.58
CA VAL A 7 -3.13 -11.46 7.13
C VAL A 7 -2.39 -10.56 8.14
N LEU A 8 -1.58 -11.16 9.01
CA LEU A 8 -0.87 -10.46 10.08
C LEU A 8 0.12 -9.40 9.59
N GLN A 9 0.57 -9.47 8.34
CA GLN A 9 1.45 -8.45 7.75
C GLN A 9 0.76 -7.11 7.49
N TYR A 10 -0.57 -7.10 7.37
CA TYR A 10 -1.33 -5.87 7.12
C TYR A 10 -1.65 -5.13 8.42
N VAL A 11 -1.64 -5.83 9.56
CA VAL A 11 -1.95 -5.25 10.87
C VAL A 11 -1.11 -4.00 11.19
N PRO A 12 0.21 -3.97 10.99
CA PRO A 12 1.01 -2.75 11.22
C PRO A 12 0.59 -1.57 10.33
N LEU A 13 0.10 -1.84 9.11
CA LEU A 13 -0.33 -0.80 8.17
C LEU A 13 -1.63 -0.13 8.61
N PHE A 14 -2.48 -0.86 9.35
CA PHE A 14 -3.82 -0.42 9.74
C PHE A 14 -3.89 0.16 11.15
N ARG A 15 -3.00 -0.27 12.05
CA ARG A 15 -3.01 0.16 13.45
C ARG A 15 -2.92 1.69 13.56
N GLY A 16 -3.84 2.26 14.33
CA GLY A 16 -3.92 3.71 14.59
C GLY A 16 -4.48 4.53 13.43
N ARG A 17 -4.74 3.91 12.27
CA ARG A 17 -5.36 4.59 11.12
C ARG A 17 -6.87 4.64 11.29
N THR A 18 -7.48 5.70 10.76
CA THR A 18 -8.94 5.89 10.77
C THR A 18 -9.54 5.35 9.48
N PHE A 19 -10.49 4.43 9.58
CA PHE A 19 -11.28 3.95 8.44
C PHE A 19 -12.73 4.42 8.59
N VAL A 20 -13.30 4.94 7.50
CA VAL A 20 -14.73 5.23 7.38
C VAL A 20 -15.35 4.10 6.57
N VAL A 21 -16.23 3.32 7.18
CA VAL A 21 -16.90 2.18 6.54
C VAL A 21 -18.39 2.47 6.45
N LEU A 22 -18.92 2.46 5.23
CA LEU A 22 -20.30 2.81 4.91
C LEU A 22 -20.99 1.59 4.32
N PHE A 23 -22.14 1.21 4.86
CA PHE A 23 -22.95 0.13 4.30
C PHE A 23 -24.44 0.39 4.53
N ASP A 24 -25.26 -0.24 3.70
CA ASP A 24 -26.71 -0.15 3.78
C ASP A 24 -27.25 -1.44 4.42
N GLU A 25 -27.42 -1.44 5.74
CA GLU A 25 -27.91 -2.61 6.48
C GLU A 25 -29.28 -3.07 5.94
N GLY A 26 -30.17 -2.13 5.65
CA GLY A 26 -31.54 -2.43 5.20
C GLY A 26 -31.63 -3.07 3.81
N LEU A 27 -30.57 -2.98 3.00
CA LEU A 27 -30.53 -3.50 1.64
C LEU A 27 -29.57 -4.68 1.44
N LEU A 28 -28.70 -4.95 2.41
CA LEU A 28 -27.74 -6.05 2.33
C LEU A 28 -28.29 -7.34 2.95
N PRO A 29 -27.87 -8.53 2.47
CA PRO A 29 -28.24 -9.79 3.09
C PRO A 29 -27.73 -9.87 4.53
N GLU A 30 -28.58 -10.31 5.45
CA GLU A 30 -28.26 -10.47 6.88
C GLU A 30 -26.93 -11.21 7.14
N PRO A 31 -26.60 -12.33 6.45
CA PRO A 31 -25.29 -12.98 6.64
C PRO A 31 -24.09 -12.12 6.20
N ALA A 32 -24.26 -11.27 5.19
CA ALA A 32 -23.19 -10.40 4.72
C ALA A 32 -22.95 -9.23 5.70
N VAL A 33 -24.02 -8.71 6.30
CA VAL A 33 -23.93 -7.72 7.40
C VAL A 33 -23.21 -8.34 8.60
N ALA A 34 -23.56 -9.57 9.00
CA ALA A 34 -22.96 -10.24 10.15
C ALA A 34 -21.44 -10.43 9.99
N GLU A 35 -21.00 -10.95 8.83
CA GLU A 35 -19.57 -11.07 8.50
C GLU A 35 -18.87 -9.70 8.46
N THR A 36 -19.52 -8.67 7.92
CA THR A 36 -18.98 -7.30 7.93
C THR A 36 -18.76 -6.79 9.36
N LEU A 37 -19.66 -7.06 10.29
CA LEU A 37 -19.49 -6.65 11.69
C LEU A 37 -18.39 -7.43 12.40
N LEU A 38 -18.25 -8.73 12.12
CA LEU A 38 -17.13 -9.53 12.61
C LEU A 38 -15.78 -8.98 12.12
N ASP A 39 -15.71 -8.61 10.84
CA ASP A 39 -14.53 -7.97 10.25
C ASP A 39 -14.24 -6.61 10.91
N LEU A 40 -15.26 -5.78 11.14
CA LEU A 40 -15.12 -4.50 11.83
C LEU A 40 -14.63 -4.68 13.28
N LYS A 41 -15.14 -5.68 14.00
CA LYS A 41 -14.64 -6.03 15.35
C LYS A 41 -13.17 -6.41 15.31
N ALA A 42 -12.77 -7.26 14.37
CA ALA A 42 -11.38 -7.66 14.20
C ALA A 42 -10.48 -6.46 13.88
N LEU A 43 -10.93 -5.53 13.02
CA LEU A 43 -10.22 -4.28 12.71
C LEU A 43 -10.06 -3.40 13.96
N GLN A 44 -11.09 -3.27 14.80
CA GLN A 44 -11.00 -2.54 16.06
C GLN A 44 -9.97 -3.18 17.01
N ASP A 45 -9.96 -4.51 17.11
CA ASP A 45 -9.04 -5.25 18.00
C ASP A 45 -7.57 -5.11 17.60
N VAL A 46 -7.28 -4.96 16.30
CA VAL A 46 -5.90 -4.71 15.82
C VAL A 46 -5.49 -3.24 15.92
N GLY A 47 -6.42 -2.36 16.30
CA GLY A 47 -6.19 -0.95 16.63
C GLY A 47 -6.63 0.04 15.55
N VAL A 48 -7.51 -0.34 14.62
CA VAL A 48 -8.10 0.59 13.66
C VAL A 48 -9.12 1.49 14.36
N ARG A 49 -9.09 2.79 14.09
CA ARG A 49 -10.12 3.74 14.51
C ARG A 49 -11.26 3.68 13.50
N LEU A 50 -12.48 3.37 13.94
CA LEU A 50 -13.60 3.10 13.04
C LEU A 50 -14.66 4.19 13.11
N VAL A 51 -15.11 4.62 11.94
CA VAL A 51 -16.39 5.33 11.75
C VAL A 51 -17.28 4.43 10.91
N ILE A 52 -18.43 4.04 11.45
CA ILE A 52 -19.40 3.14 10.84
C ILE A 52 -20.60 3.98 10.44
N GLY A 53 -20.80 4.21 9.14
CA GLY A 53 -21.93 4.95 8.61
C GLY A 53 -23.01 4.03 8.06
N VAL A 54 -24.24 4.20 8.53
CA VAL A 54 -25.40 3.42 8.11
C VAL A 54 -26.17 4.19 7.05
N LEU A 55 -26.19 3.72 5.81
CA LEU A 55 -26.84 4.41 4.68
C LEU A 55 -28.36 4.24 4.66
N GLY A 56 -28.84 3.18 5.32
CA GLY A 56 -30.24 2.79 5.46
C GLY A 56 -30.35 1.61 6.43
N GLY A 57 -31.53 1.43 7.02
CA GLY A 57 -31.76 0.47 8.12
C GLY A 57 -32.10 1.16 9.44
N ASP A 58 -32.23 0.36 10.50
CA ASP A 58 -32.46 0.85 11.87
C ASP A 58 -31.14 0.84 12.66
N VAL A 59 -30.64 2.02 13.00
CA VAL A 59 -29.41 2.15 13.79
C VAL A 59 -29.55 1.53 15.19
N ASP A 60 -30.79 1.34 15.68
CA ASP A 60 -31.07 0.55 16.88
C ASP A 60 -30.75 -0.93 16.73
N ASP A 61 -31.15 -1.55 15.62
CA ASP A 61 -30.85 -2.94 15.33
C ASP A 61 -29.34 -3.17 15.17
N LEU A 62 -28.66 -2.31 14.40
CA LEU A 62 -27.20 -2.38 14.27
C LEU A 62 -26.49 -2.29 15.62
N ALA A 63 -26.94 -1.39 16.51
CA ALA A 63 -26.32 -1.24 17.82
C ALA A 63 -26.52 -2.45 18.73
N ALA A 64 -27.66 -3.15 18.59
CA ALA A 64 -27.87 -4.42 19.28
C ALA A 64 -26.83 -5.44 18.82
N TRP A 65 -26.63 -5.58 17.51
CA TRP A 65 -25.63 -6.48 16.95
C TRP A 65 -24.21 -6.13 17.38
N LEU A 66 -23.84 -4.85 17.33
CA LEU A 66 -22.54 -4.38 17.80
C LEU A 66 -22.31 -4.68 19.29
N THR A 67 -23.39 -4.62 20.10
CA THR A 67 -23.34 -4.99 21.53
C THR A 67 -23.12 -6.48 21.72
N GLU A 68 -23.84 -7.32 20.96
CA GLU A 68 -23.66 -8.79 20.99
C GLU A 68 -22.25 -9.22 20.59
N LEU A 69 -21.63 -8.50 19.66
CA LEU A 69 -20.26 -8.72 19.19
C LEU A 69 -19.19 -8.06 20.07
N GLU A 70 -19.58 -7.46 21.20
CA GLU A 70 -18.71 -6.74 22.13
C GLU A 70 -17.86 -5.65 21.44
N VAL A 71 -18.39 -5.02 20.39
CA VAL A 71 -17.75 -3.87 19.75
C VAL A 71 -17.81 -2.69 20.72
N LYS A 72 -16.68 -2.01 20.92
CA LYS A 72 -16.66 -0.77 21.70
C LYS A 72 -17.19 0.33 20.79
N PHE A 73 -18.42 0.79 20.94
CA PHE A 73 -18.97 1.83 20.06
C PHE A 73 -19.73 2.91 20.82
N ALA A 74 -19.94 4.05 20.17
CA ALA A 74 -20.90 5.06 20.58
C ALA A 74 -21.52 5.69 19.33
N ARG A 75 -22.77 6.12 19.46
CA ARG A 75 -23.47 6.81 18.38
C ARG A 75 -23.15 8.30 18.39
N ALA A 76 -22.92 8.85 17.20
CA ALA A 76 -22.94 10.29 17.01
C ALA A 76 -24.38 10.78 16.99
N ALA A 77 -24.71 11.76 17.83
CA ALA A 77 -26.00 12.44 17.81
C ALA A 77 -26.14 13.34 16.57
N ALA A 78 -25.04 13.93 16.10
CA ALA A 78 -25.03 14.78 14.92
C ALA A 78 -24.89 13.95 13.63
N PRO A 79 -25.87 14.00 12.71
CA PRO A 79 -25.78 13.33 11.41
C PRO A 79 -24.86 14.09 10.45
N PRO A 80 -24.38 13.48 9.35
CA PRO A 80 -23.46 14.12 8.41
C PRO A 80 -24.01 15.36 7.68
N ARG A 81 -25.32 15.60 7.78
CA ARG A 81 -25.94 16.84 7.31
C ARG A 81 -25.45 18.07 8.10
N ASP A 82 -25.13 17.89 9.37
CA ASP A 82 -24.43 18.85 10.23
C ASP A 82 -22.95 18.45 10.33
N ALA A 83 -22.17 18.87 9.32
CA ALA A 83 -20.83 18.35 9.09
C ALA A 83 -19.86 18.66 10.25
N GLU A 84 -19.93 19.87 10.82
CA GLU A 84 -19.03 20.30 11.88
C GLU A 84 -19.29 19.54 13.19
N ALA A 85 -20.56 19.45 13.60
CA ALA A 85 -20.93 18.72 14.80
C ALA A 85 -20.65 17.21 14.65
N CYS A 86 -20.99 16.63 13.50
CA CYS A 86 -20.74 15.22 13.21
C CYS A 86 -19.24 14.89 13.26
N LEU A 87 -18.40 15.73 12.63
CA LEU A 87 -16.94 15.59 12.65
C LEU A 87 -16.39 15.65 14.07
N ALA A 88 -16.76 16.68 14.85
CA ALA A 88 -16.26 16.87 16.21
C ALA A 88 -16.68 15.74 17.15
N GLU A 89 -17.88 15.20 16.99
CA GLU A 89 -18.37 14.08 17.78
C GLU A 89 -17.69 12.77 17.41
N CYS A 90 -17.59 12.46 16.12
CA CYS A 90 -16.87 11.28 15.64
C CYS A 90 -15.42 11.27 16.12
N GLY A 91 -14.72 12.42 16.01
CA GLY A 91 -13.35 12.59 16.48
C GLY A 91 -13.19 12.22 17.95
N ARG A 92 -14.03 12.79 18.83
CA ARG A 92 -14.01 12.47 20.28
C ARG A 92 -14.29 10.99 20.55
N ILE A 93 -15.20 10.37 19.80
CA ILE A 93 -15.55 8.95 19.98
C ILE A 93 -14.38 8.04 19.61
N ILE A 94 -13.71 8.29 18.49
CA ILE A 94 -12.58 7.45 18.06
C ILE A 94 -11.32 7.68 18.90
N GLU A 95 -11.11 8.89 19.43
CA GLU A 95 -9.98 9.22 20.30
C GLU A 95 -10.01 8.44 21.63
N ARG A 96 -11.21 8.18 22.18
CA ARG A 96 -11.38 7.35 23.38
C ARG A 96 -11.38 5.83 23.10
N GLY A 97 -11.09 5.42 21.86
CA GLY A 97 -10.97 4.01 21.47
C GLY A 97 -12.29 3.30 21.19
N GLN A 98 -13.36 4.03 20.86
CA GLN A 98 -14.64 3.48 20.43
C GLN A 98 -14.85 3.67 18.92
N ALA A 99 -15.64 2.82 18.28
CA ALA A 99 -16.16 3.05 16.95
C ALA A 99 -17.27 4.13 17.00
N ALA A 100 -17.21 5.11 16.11
CA ALA A 100 -18.27 6.11 15.94
C ALA A 100 -19.33 5.55 14.99
N VAL A 101 -20.54 5.32 15.48
CA VAL A 101 -21.68 4.89 14.66
C VAL A 101 -22.48 6.13 14.25
N VAL A 102 -22.72 6.29 12.95
CA VAL A 102 -23.32 7.49 12.37
C VAL A 102 -24.51 7.09 11.50
N ASP A 103 -25.65 7.71 11.74
CA ASP A 103 -26.80 7.63 10.84
C ASP A 103 -26.52 8.48 9.59
N CYS A 104 -26.31 7.80 8.47
CA CYS A 104 -26.04 8.39 7.17
C CYS A 104 -27.26 8.26 6.23
N ALA A 105 -28.47 8.03 6.75
CA ALA A 105 -29.67 7.89 5.94
C ALA A 105 -29.87 9.08 4.99
N GLY A 106 -30.05 8.78 3.70
CA GLY A 106 -30.22 9.79 2.65
C GLY A 106 -28.94 10.56 2.28
N VAL A 107 -27.78 10.17 2.80
CA VAL A 107 -26.48 10.72 2.42
C VAL A 107 -25.84 9.83 1.34
N SER A 108 -25.34 10.43 0.27
CA SER A 108 -24.60 9.67 -0.75
C SER A 108 -23.29 9.12 -0.15
N PRO A 109 -23.02 7.80 -0.26
CA PRO A 109 -21.85 7.17 0.34
C PRO A 109 -20.52 7.69 -0.22
N LEU A 110 -20.52 8.10 -1.49
CA LEU A 110 -19.36 8.67 -2.18
C LEU A 110 -19.56 10.17 -2.47
N GLY A 111 -20.31 10.86 -1.60
CA GLY A 111 -20.64 12.27 -1.76
C GLY A 111 -19.76 13.22 -0.93
N ALA A 112 -19.93 14.53 -1.18
CA ALA A 112 -19.15 15.60 -0.55
C ALA A 112 -19.19 15.59 1.00
N ARG A 113 -20.29 15.13 1.60
CA ARG A 113 -20.42 15.05 3.07
C ARG A 113 -19.53 13.96 3.67
N MET A 114 -19.46 12.80 3.03
CA MET A 114 -18.58 11.70 3.45
C MET A 114 -17.11 12.02 3.16
N ALA A 115 -16.85 12.71 2.05
CA ALA A 115 -15.53 13.29 1.76
C ALA A 115 -15.07 14.23 2.88
N ALA A 116 -15.91 15.20 3.28
CA ALA A 116 -15.59 16.15 4.35
C ALA A 116 -15.39 15.47 5.71
N LEU A 117 -16.25 14.52 6.07
CA LEU A 117 -16.12 13.75 7.31
C LEU A 117 -14.83 12.93 7.33
N GLY A 118 -14.56 12.16 6.28
CA GLY A 118 -13.36 11.32 6.20
C GLY A 118 -12.08 12.16 6.17
N SER A 119 -12.02 13.21 5.36
CA SER A 119 -10.87 14.11 5.28
C SER A 119 -10.62 14.82 6.62
N GLY A 120 -11.68 15.35 7.26
CA GLY A 120 -11.59 16.00 8.57
C GLY A 120 -11.08 15.08 9.70
N LEU A 121 -11.37 13.78 9.61
CA LEU A 121 -10.89 12.77 10.57
C LEU A 121 -9.50 12.19 10.22
N GLY A 122 -8.89 12.63 9.12
CA GLY A 122 -7.65 12.05 8.61
C GLY A 122 -7.82 10.57 8.24
N ALA A 123 -8.95 10.22 7.64
CA ALA A 123 -9.25 8.86 7.24
C ALA A 123 -8.23 8.35 6.21
N ALA A 124 -7.58 7.23 6.54
CA ALA A 124 -6.67 6.56 5.61
C ALA A 124 -7.44 5.83 4.50
N LYS A 125 -8.68 5.41 4.80
CA LYS A 125 -9.58 4.70 3.87
C LYS A 125 -11.01 5.15 4.08
N LEU A 126 -11.73 5.31 2.98
CA LEU A 126 -13.20 5.29 2.95
C LEU A 126 -13.63 4.03 2.18
N ILE A 127 -14.51 3.23 2.76
CA ILE A 127 -14.93 1.94 2.22
C ILE A 127 -16.46 1.95 2.13
N ALA A 128 -16.99 1.87 0.91
CA ALA A 128 -18.43 1.81 0.67
C ALA A 128 -18.83 0.39 0.22
N LEU A 129 -19.56 -0.32 1.07
CA LEU A 129 -20.19 -1.60 0.76
C LEU A 129 -21.60 -1.31 0.21
N LEU A 130 -21.75 -1.44 -1.10
CA LEU A 130 -22.96 -1.07 -1.82
C LEU A 130 -23.83 -2.29 -2.12
N ASN A 131 -25.13 -2.08 -2.27
CA ASN A 131 -26.05 -3.11 -2.77
C ASN A 131 -25.95 -3.23 -4.30
N GLY A 132 -24.82 -3.75 -4.79
CA GLY A 132 -24.58 -3.92 -6.21
C GLY A 132 -23.13 -4.22 -6.53
N PRO A 133 -22.83 -4.65 -7.77
CA PRO A 133 -21.52 -5.18 -8.13
C PRO A 133 -20.40 -4.13 -8.23
N GLY A 134 -20.65 -2.87 -7.87
CA GLY A 134 -19.66 -1.79 -7.94
C GLY A 134 -19.27 -1.41 -9.37
N VAL A 135 -17.97 -1.13 -9.56
CA VAL A 135 -17.40 -0.71 -10.85
C VAL A 135 -16.85 -1.92 -11.59
N LEU A 136 -17.39 -2.21 -12.77
CA LEU A 136 -16.98 -3.36 -13.58
C LEU A 136 -16.45 -2.93 -14.95
N ARG A 137 -15.38 -3.62 -15.38
CA ARG A 137 -14.87 -3.62 -16.75
C ARG A 137 -14.89 -5.05 -17.29
N ASP A 138 -15.49 -5.25 -18.44
CA ASP A 138 -15.65 -6.59 -19.05
C ASP A 138 -16.26 -7.64 -18.09
N GLY A 139 -17.19 -7.18 -17.23
CA GLY A 139 -17.88 -8.02 -16.25
C GLY A 139 -17.08 -8.37 -14.99
N LYS A 140 -15.86 -7.83 -14.82
CA LYS A 140 -15.01 -8.04 -13.64
C LYS A 140 -14.76 -6.74 -12.88
N PRO A 141 -14.51 -6.79 -11.56
CA PRO A 141 -14.13 -5.61 -10.78
C PRO A 141 -12.91 -4.89 -11.36
N LEU A 142 -12.96 -3.56 -11.38
CA LEU A 142 -11.80 -2.74 -11.71
C LEU A 142 -10.93 -2.62 -10.45
N HIS A 143 -10.06 -3.61 -10.18
CA HIS A 143 -9.37 -3.80 -8.89
C HIS A 143 -8.72 -2.55 -8.28
N ALA A 144 -7.69 -1.98 -8.92
CA ALA A 144 -7.01 -0.79 -8.41
C ALA A 144 -6.78 0.21 -9.54
N ILE A 145 -7.07 1.48 -9.28
CA ILE A 145 -6.90 2.56 -10.24
C ILE A 145 -6.53 3.87 -9.53
N SER A 146 -5.59 4.61 -10.10
CA SER A 146 -5.23 5.93 -9.58
C SER A 146 -6.25 6.99 -10.01
N CYS A 147 -6.30 8.12 -9.31
CA CYS A 147 -7.17 9.23 -9.68
C CYS A 147 -6.94 9.68 -11.13
N SER A 148 -5.67 9.88 -11.54
CA SER A 148 -5.36 10.29 -12.91
C SER A 148 -5.74 9.24 -13.96
N ALA A 149 -5.51 7.95 -13.68
CA ALA A 149 -5.85 6.87 -14.60
C ALA A 149 -7.38 6.69 -14.73
N ALA A 150 -8.14 6.99 -13.67
CA ALA A 150 -9.60 6.92 -13.66
C ALA A 150 -10.26 7.93 -14.62
N GLU A 151 -9.61 9.09 -14.84
CA GLU A 151 -10.10 10.12 -15.76
C GLU A 151 -9.98 9.70 -17.24
N SER A 152 -9.04 8.80 -17.54
CA SER A 152 -8.73 8.35 -18.91
C SER A 152 -9.13 6.89 -19.17
N VAL A 153 -10.08 6.34 -18.42
CA VAL A 153 -10.48 4.94 -18.64
C VAL A 153 -11.27 4.81 -19.94
N ASP A 154 -10.64 4.17 -20.93
CA ASP A 154 -11.28 3.87 -22.21
C ASP A 154 -12.29 2.72 -22.13
N GLY A 155 -13.32 2.75 -22.98
CA GLY A 155 -14.25 1.64 -23.16
C GLY A 155 -15.40 1.60 -22.15
N PRO A 156 -16.35 0.65 -22.32
CA PRO A 156 -17.56 0.61 -21.52
C PRO A 156 -17.29 0.15 -20.09
N LEU A 157 -17.67 0.99 -19.13
CA LEU A 157 -17.67 0.67 -17.70
C LEU A 157 -19.11 0.58 -17.19
N ARG A 158 -19.36 -0.38 -16.30
CA ARG A 158 -20.54 -0.33 -15.43
C ARG A 158 -20.16 0.39 -14.15
N GLY A 159 -21.00 1.32 -13.68
CA GLY A 159 -20.74 2.09 -12.46
C GLY A 159 -19.73 3.22 -12.64
N GLY A 160 -19.62 3.81 -13.84
CA GLY A 160 -18.68 4.92 -14.11
C GLY A 160 -18.96 6.16 -13.24
N GLU A 161 -20.22 6.37 -12.87
CA GLU A 161 -20.65 7.39 -11.91
C GLU A 161 -20.11 7.11 -10.49
N LEU A 162 -20.05 5.84 -10.07
CA LEU A 162 -19.45 5.46 -8.78
C LEU A 162 -17.94 5.69 -8.81
N LEU A 163 -17.28 5.33 -9.92
CA LEU A 163 -15.85 5.59 -10.11
C LEU A 163 -15.56 7.09 -10.02
N SER A 164 -16.33 7.92 -10.73
CA SER A 164 -16.18 9.37 -10.72
C SER A 164 -16.41 9.97 -9.33
N ALA A 165 -17.42 9.48 -8.60
CA ALA A 165 -17.69 9.90 -7.23
C ALA A 165 -16.54 9.52 -6.27
N ALA A 166 -16.01 8.30 -6.38
CA ALA A 166 -14.87 7.86 -5.59
C ALA A 166 -13.59 8.66 -5.89
N VAL A 167 -13.35 9.06 -7.15
CA VAL A 167 -12.25 9.99 -7.50
C VAL A 167 -12.42 11.32 -6.76
N GLY A 168 -13.61 11.91 -6.79
CA GLY A 168 -13.88 13.17 -6.08
C GLY A 168 -13.67 13.07 -4.56
N VAL A 169 -14.07 11.95 -3.96
CA VAL A 169 -13.81 11.67 -2.54
C VAL A 169 -12.31 11.50 -2.29
N CYS A 170 -11.60 10.78 -3.14
CA CYS A 170 -10.16 10.56 -2.98
C CYS A 170 -9.37 11.87 -3.07
N GLN A 171 -9.69 12.71 -4.05
CA GLN A 171 -9.10 14.04 -4.25
C GLN A 171 -9.40 15.02 -3.10
N SER A 172 -10.38 14.74 -2.23
CA SER A 172 -10.68 15.55 -1.03
C SER A 172 -9.69 15.38 0.13
N GLY A 173 -8.69 14.50 -0.04
CA GLY A 173 -7.66 14.23 0.97
C GLY A 173 -7.75 12.85 1.61
N ILE A 174 -8.65 11.98 1.14
CA ILE A 174 -8.74 10.58 1.60
C ILE A 174 -7.88 9.73 0.66
N PRO A 175 -6.75 9.15 1.11
CA PRO A 175 -5.78 8.52 0.21
C PRO A 175 -6.32 7.35 -0.61
N ARG A 176 -7.36 6.67 -0.10
CA ARG A 176 -7.94 5.45 -0.67
C ARG A 176 -9.45 5.41 -0.49
N VAL A 177 -10.17 5.12 -1.57
CA VAL A 177 -11.62 4.95 -1.58
C VAL A 177 -11.94 3.59 -2.20
N HIS A 178 -12.62 2.73 -1.44
CA HIS A 178 -12.97 1.37 -1.83
C HIS A 178 -14.47 1.27 -2.12
N ILE A 179 -14.82 0.64 -3.24
CA ILE A 179 -16.19 0.35 -3.67
C ILE A 179 -16.34 -1.17 -3.71
N LEU A 180 -17.16 -1.71 -2.82
CA LEU A 180 -17.36 -3.15 -2.63
C LEU A 180 -18.81 -3.55 -2.90
N ASP A 181 -19.01 -4.77 -3.38
CA ASP A 181 -20.33 -5.41 -3.42
C ASP A 181 -20.66 -5.97 -2.04
N GLY A 182 -21.39 -5.20 -1.24
CA GLY A 182 -21.73 -5.54 0.15
C GLY A 182 -22.61 -6.78 0.29
N ARG A 183 -23.13 -7.34 -0.81
CA ARG A 183 -23.90 -8.58 -0.77
C ARG A 183 -23.03 -9.82 -0.61
N GLN A 184 -21.73 -9.68 -0.90
CA GLN A 184 -20.77 -10.77 -0.82
C GLN A 184 -20.28 -10.90 0.62
N GLN A 185 -20.40 -12.12 1.18
CA GLN A 185 -19.94 -12.42 2.53
C GLN A 185 -18.41 -12.34 2.59
N GLY A 186 -17.87 -11.69 3.63
CA GLY A 186 -16.42 -11.54 3.84
C GLY A 186 -15.72 -10.56 2.90
N VAL A 187 -16.45 -9.80 2.07
CA VAL A 187 -15.87 -8.90 1.05
C VAL A 187 -14.96 -7.83 1.65
N LEU A 188 -15.22 -7.39 2.90
CA LEU A 188 -14.41 -6.40 3.58
C LEU A 188 -13.02 -6.97 3.92
N ALA A 189 -12.96 -8.15 4.54
CA ALA A 189 -11.70 -8.83 4.79
C ALA A 189 -10.97 -9.19 3.48
N ASP A 190 -11.68 -9.69 2.47
CA ASP A 190 -11.10 -10.04 1.17
C ASP A 190 -10.48 -8.82 0.48
N GLU A 191 -11.08 -7.64 0.59
CA GLU A 191 -10.51 -6.39 0.09
C GLU A 191 -9.26 -5.96 0.87
N LEU A 192 -9.32 -6.00 2.21
CA LEU A 192 -8.27 -5.43 3.06
C LEU A 192 -7.03 -6.31 3.21
N PHE A 193 -7.19 -7.63 3.12
CA PHE A 193 -6.12 -8.59 3.39
C PHE A 193 -5.65 -9.37 2.16
N SER A 194 -6.04 -8.93 0.96
CA SER A 194 -5.61 -9.48 -0.33
C SER A 194 -4.75 -8.49 -1.11
N ASN A 195 -3.82 -9.02 -1.91
CA ASN A 195 -3.07 -8.22 -2.89
C ASN A 195 -3.93 -7.83 -4.11
N GLU A 196 -4.94 -8.65 -4.44
CA GLU A 196 -5.80 -8.45 -5.61
C GLU A 196 -7.01 -7.56 -5.28
N GLY A 197 -7.50 -7.60 -4.04
CA GLY A 197 -8.75 -6.97 -3.63
C GLY A 197 -9.98 -7.68 -4.24
N ALA A 198 -11.16 -7.41 -3.69
CA ALA A 198 -12.43 -7.98 -4.14
C ALA A 198 -13.28 -6.97 -4.95
N GLY A 199 -13.07 -5.67 -4.75
CA GLY A 199 -13.82 -4.62 -5.42
C GLY A 199 -12.95 -3.67 -6.21
N THR A 200 -13.29 -2.37 -6.16
CA THR A 200 -12.53 -1.31 -6.81
C THR A 200 -11.96 -0.35 -5.79
N MET A 201 -10.64 -0.22 -5.79
CA MET A 201 -9.88 0.76 -5.01
C MET A 201 -9.45 1.90 -5.91
N VAL A 202 -10.00 3.09 -5.65
CA VAL A 202 -9.48 4.36 -6.16
C VAL A 202 -8.45 4.90 -5.19
N HIS A 203 -7.30 5.32 -5.69
CA HIS A 203 -6.22 5.83 -4.84
C HIS A 203 -5.57 7.09 -5.39
N THR A 204 -4.91 7.85 -4.52
CA THR A 204 -4.06 8.98 -4.93
C THR A 204 -2.89 8.49 -5.79
N ASP A 205 -2.39 9.32 -6.70
CA ASP A 205 -1.27 8.93 -7.58
C ASP A 205 0.03 8.63 -6.79
N SER A 206 0.15 9.13 -5.56
CA SER A 206 1.26 8.85 -4.64
C SER A 206 1.11 7.55 -3.82
N TYR A 207 0.01 6.80 -3.96
CA TYR A 207 -0.25 5.52 -3.25
C TYR A 207 0.94 4.56 -3.29
N ARG A 208 1.56 4.49 -4.47
CA ARG A 208 2.76 3.72 -4.73
C ARG A 208 3.82 4.68 -5.24
N GLU A 209 4.70 5.07 -4.34
CA GLU A 209 5.80 5.97 -4.67
C GLU A 209 7.14 5.27 -4.49
N ILE A 210 8.12 5.72 -5.27
CA ILE A 210 9.53 5.50 -4.95
C ILE A 210 10.09 6.86 -4.59
N ARG A 211 10.63 6.98 -3.37
CA ARG A 211 11.18 8.23 -2.85
C ARG A 211 12.54 8.00 -2.18
N PRO A 212 13.33 9.06 -1.93
CA PRO A 212 14.51 8.95 -1.08
C PRO A 212 14.18 8.38 0.30
N LEU A 213 15.13 7.67 0.90
CA LEU A 213 15.05 7.16 2.27
C LEU A 213 14.99 8.34 3.26
N ARG A 214 14.04 8.32 4.20
CA ARG A 214 13.96 9.23 5.34
C ARG A 214 14.54 8.58 6.59
N GLU A 215 14.97 9.38 7.56
CA GLU A 215 15.52 8.91 8.83
C GLU A 215 14.55 7.98 9.60
N GLU A 216 13.26 8.33 9.56
CA GLU A 216 12.16 7.53 10.14
C GLU A 216 11.99 6.14 9.51
N ASP A 217 12.47 5.93 8.28
CA ASP A 217 12.39 4.65 7.57
C ASP A 217 13.53 3.69 7.94
N ILE A 218 14.64 4.20 8.49
CA ILE A 218 15.87 3.42 8.73
C ILE A 218 15.60 2.16 9.59
N PRO A 219 14.79 2.21 10.67
CA PRO A 219 14.48 1.01 11.45
C PRO A 219 13.79 -0.08 10.62
N GLU A 220 12.83 0.28 9.76
CA GLU A 220 12.12 -0.67 8.90
C GLU A 220 13.05 -1.24 7.82
N LEU A 221 13.88 -0.39 7.22
CA LEU A 221 14.91 -0.80 6.26
C LEU A 221 15.89 -1.80 6.90
N LEU A 222 16.36 -1.55 8.13
CA LEU A 222 17.21 -2.48 8.88
C LEU A 222 16.51 -3.81 9.14
N ALA A 223 15.22 -3.78 9.53
CA ALA A 223 14.44 -5.00 9.74
C ALA A 223 14.25 -5.82 8.44
N MET A 224 14.09 -5.14 7.31
CA MET A 224 13.99 -5.75 5.98
C MET A 224 15.33 -6.36 5.54
N VAL A 225 16.41 -5.60 5.59
CA VAL A 225 17.75 -6.02 5.15
C VAL A 225 18.34 -7.07 6.10
N GLY A 226 18.11 -6.96 7.41
CA GLY A 226 18.57 -7.88 8.44
C GLY A 226 18.12 -9.34 8.23
N ARG A 227 16.91 -9.54 7.70
CA ARG A 227 16.40 -10.88 7.33
C ARG A 227 17.20 -11.52 6.18
N SER A 228 17.67 -10.72 5.23
CA SER A 228 18.55 -11.18 4.14
C SER A 228 19.99 -11.40 4.62
N VAL A 229 20.46 -10.56 5.53
CA VAL A 229 21.79 -10.65 6.19
C VAL A 229 21.99 -11.96 6.93
N ARG A 230 21.01 -12.39 7.73
CA ARG A 230 21.07 -13.66 8.49
C ARG A 230 21.18 -14.90 7.60
N ARG A 231 20.69 -14.84 6.36
CA ARG A 231 20.73 -15.93 5.37
C ARG A 231 22.01 -15.93 4.53
N SER A 232 22.93 -14.98 4.73
CA SER A 232 24.07 -14.76 3.81
C SER A 232 25.37 -14.31 4.48
N HIS A 233 25.53 -14.52 5.80
CA HIS A 233 26.74 -14.17 6.57
C HIS A 233 27.24 -12.74 6.35
N LEU A 234 26.32 -11.79 6.18
CA LEU A 234 26.66 -10.38 5.98
C LEU A 234 27.06 -9.73 7.31
N VAL A 235 28.03 -8.81 7.26
CA VAL A 235 28.29 -7.89 8.38
C VAL A 235 27.02 -7.05 8.60
N PRO A 236 26.47 -6.98 9.82
CA PRO A 236 25.32 -6.13 10.12
C PRO A 236 25.64 -4.68 9.75
N ARG A 237 24.73 -4.02 9.02
CA ARG A 237 24.80 -2.56 8.87
C ARG A 237 24.23 -1.95 10.15
N GLY A 238 24.95 -1.02 10.76
CA GLY A 238 24.44 -0.18 11.83
C GLY A 238 23.39 0.79 11.32
N TYR A 239 22.70 1.44 12.26
CA TYR A 239 21.81 2.55 11.93
C TYR A 239 22.60 3.68 11.27
N GLU A 240 23.75 3.99 11.86
CA GLU A 240 24.68 5.03 11.48
C GLU A 240 25.23 4.83 10.05
N ASP A 241 25.52 3.57 9.67
CA ASP A 241 25.99 3.24 8.31
C ASP A 241 24.98 3.60 7.21
N ILE A 242 23.69 3.47 7.53
CA ILE A 242 22.59 3.76 6.61
C ILE A 242 22.29 5.24 6.63
N GLU A 243 22.27 5.85 7.82
CA GLU A 243 22.03 7.27 8.03
C GLU A 243 23.01 8.14 7.22
N GLU A 244 24.32 7.84 7.31
CA GLU A 244 25.38 8.52 6.56
C GLU A 244 25.21 8.44 5.03
N LYS A 245 24.47 7.42 4.54
CA LYS A 245 24.29 7.11 3.12
C LYS A 245 22.86 7.18 2.67
N THR A 246 21.97 7.83 3.43
CA THR A 246 20.56 8.04 3.09
C THR A 246 20.37 8.52 1.64
N GLY A 247 21.26 9.41 1.18
CA GLY A 247 21.27 9.93 -0.19
C GLY A 247 21.51 8.90 -1.31
N ASP A 248 22.00 7.70 -0.99
CA ASP A 248 22.17 6.58 -1.94
C ASP A 248 20.88 5.78 -2.09
N PHE A 249 20.08 5.70 -1.04
CA PHE A 249 18.90 4.84 -0.97
C PHE A 249 17.66 5.47 -1.61
N SER A 250 16.89 4.61 -2.28
CA SER A 250 15.52 4.84 -2.66
C SER A 250 14.66 3.73 -2.07
N VAL A 251 13.51 4.10 -1.52
CA VAL A 251 12.53 3.19 -0.93
C VAL A 251 11.25 3.19 -1.74
N MET A 252 10.65 2.01 -1.91
CA MET A 252 9.29 1.87 -2.42
C MET A 252 8.34 1.83 -1.25
N CYS A 253 7.34 2.71 -1.28
CA CYS A 253 6.37 2.88 -0.21
C CYS A 253 4.95 2.53 -0.71
N LEU A 254 4.16 1.92 0.17
CA LEU A 254 2.71 1.81 0.07
C LEU A 254 2.09 2.43 1.33
N ASP A 255 1.37 3.55 1.20
CA ASP A 255 0.91 4.36 2.34
C ASP A 255 2.02 4.67 3.36
N ASP A 256 3.13 5.25 2.89
CA ASP A 256 4.37 5.50 3.66
C ASP A 256 5.09 4.25 4.20
N ASN A 257 4.49 3.06 4.12
CA ASN A 257 5.13 1.84 4.59
C ASN A 257 6.17 1.39 3.58
N VAL A 258 7.43 1.32 3.99
CA VAL A 258 8.51 0.80 3.15
C VAL A 258 8.28 -0.69 2.89
N VAL A 259 8.14 -1.05 1.61
CA VAL A 259 7.95 -2.44 1.16
C VAL A 259 9.10 -2.95 0.31
N GLY A 260 9.97 -2.06 -0.16
CA GLY A 260 11.18 -2.39 -0.88
C GLY A 260 12.21 -1.28 -0.84
N CYS A 261 13.45 -1.60 -1.16
CA CYS A 261 14.55 -0.63 -1.20
C CYS A 261 15.58 -1.00 -2.26
N VAL A 262 16.35 -0.01 -2.66
CA VAL A 262 17.56 -0.13 -3.49
C VAL A 262 18.52 0.99 -3.11
N ALA A 263 19.83 0.74 -3.20
CA ALA A 263 20.86 1.75 -3.06
C ALA A 263 21.65 1.86 -4.36
N LEU A 264 22.02 3.09 -4.71
CA LEU A 264 23.02 3.37 -5.74
C LEU A 264 24.28 3.89 -5.05
N HIS A 265 25.32 3.07 -4.99
CA HIS A 265 26.62 3.50 -4.50
C HIS A 265 27.50 3.96 -5.66
N GLU A 266 28.03 5.16 -5.55
CA GLU A 266 28.96 5.70 -6.54
C GLU A 266 30.39 5.36 -6.23
N TYR A 267 31.13 5.11 -7.29
CA TYR A 267 32.58 5.04 -7.26
C TYR A 267 33.10 6.11 -8.21
N GLY A 268 34.24 6.73 -7.87
CA GLY A 268 34.80 7.78 -8.71
C GLY A 268 34.92 7.35 -10.18
N GLY A 269 34.60 8.26 -11.11
CA GLY A 269 34.52 7.97 -12.54
C GLY A 269 33.07 7.87 -13.03
N ASP A 270 32.77 6.87 -13.87
CA ASP A 270 31.46 6.66 -14.50
C ASP A 270 30.80 5.32 -14.12
N LEU A 271 31.17 4.78 -12.95
CA LEU A 271 30.72 3.47 -12.45
C LEU A 271 29.87 3.59 -11.18
N GLY A 272 28.72 2.94 -11.16
CA GLY A 272 27.88 2.77 -9.96
C GLY A 272 27.61 1.30 -9.60
N GLU A 273 27.31 1.04 -8.33
CA GLU A 273 26.79 -0.26 -7.86
C GLU A 273 25.32 -0.13 -7.46
N ILE A 274 24.48 -0.99 -8.04
CA ILE A 274 23.14 -1.25 -7.53
C ILE A 274 23.27 -2.24 -6.38
N ALA A 275 23.10 -1.73 -5.17
CA ALA A 275 23.23 -2.46 -3.92
C ALA A 275 21.91 -2.51 -3.16
N CYS A 276 21.84 -3.34 -2.10
CA CYS A 276 20.72 -3.39 -1.17
C CYS A 276 19.33 -3.52 -1.81
N LEU A 277 19.24 -4.14 -2.99
CA LEU A 277 17.96 -4.45 -3.59
C LEU A 277 17.22 -5.48 -2.73
N TYR A 278 16.06 -5.09 -2.23
CA TYR A 278 15.20 -5.98 -1.46
C TYR A 278 13.73 -5.59 -1.64
N VAL A 279 12.86 -6.58 -1.69
CA VAL A 279 11.40 -6.41 -1.66
C VAL A 279 10.86 -7.38 -0.62
N LYS A 280 9.92 -6.93 0.22
CA LYS A 280 9.25 -7.82 1.18
C LYS A 280 8.61 -8.99 0.43
N GLN A 281 8.72 -10.21 0.97
CA GLN A 281 8.25 -11.43 0.32
C GLN A 281 6.78 -11.35 -0.14
N SER A 282 5.93 -10.67 0.64
CA SER A 282 4.52 -10.48 0.32
C SER A 282 4.22 -9.52 -0.82
N HIS A 283 5.22 -8.76 -1.23
CA HIS A 283 5.18 -7.79 -2.31
C HIS A 283 6.08 -8.22 -3.48
N GLU A 284 6.61 -9.44 -3.45
CA GLU A 284 7.32 -10.03 -4.58
C GLU A 284 6.35 -10.32 -5.75
N LYS A 285 6.91 -10.46 -6.96
CA LYS A 285 6.17 -10.75 -8.21
C LYS A 285 5.20 -9.65 -8.68
N LEU A 286 5.12 -8.52 -7.98
CA LEU A 286 4.35 -7.32 -8.40
C LEU A 286 5.15 -6.35 -9.29
N GLY A 287 6.33 -6.77 -9.76
CA GLY A 287 7.23 -5.93 -10.56
C GLY A 287 8.05 -4.92 -9.76
N TYR A 288 7.92 -4.87 -8.43
CA TYR A 288 8.52 -3.85 -7.56
C TYR A 288 10.04 -3.81 -7.64
N GLY A 289 10.68 -4.99 -7.69
CA GLY A 289 12.13 -5.09 -7.84
C GLY A 289 12.62 -4.50 -9.16
N ARG A 290 11.87 -4.67 -10.26
CA ARG A 290 12.20 -4.08 -11.56
C ARG A 290 12.11 -2.56 -11.49
N THR A 291 11.01 -2.02 -10.93
CA THR A 291 10.83 -0.57 -10.79
C THR A 291 11.94 0.06 -9.94
N LEU A 292 12.30 -0.56 -8.81
CA LEU A 292 13.40 -0.10 -7.96
C LEU A 292 14.74 -0.04 -8.73
N VAL A 293 15.09 -1.09 -9.47
CA VAL A 293 16.33 -1.09 -10.28
C VAL A 293 16.29 -0.01 -11.35
N GLN A 294 15.17 0.15 -12.06
CA GLN A 294 15.01 1.20 -13.07
C GLN A 294 15.22 2.60 -12.46
N THR A 295 14.64 2.87 -11.29
CA THR A 295 14.88 4.14 -10.58
C THR A 295 16.35 4.34 -10.22
N ALA A 296 17.05 3.29 -9.80
CA ALA A 296 18.49 3.38 -9.53
C ALA A 296 19.30 3.65 -10.81
N GLU A 297 18.91 3.05 -11.94
CA GLU A 297 19.53 3.33 -13.24
C GLU A 297 19.26 4.77 -13.73
N GLU A 298 18.05 5.29 -13.54
CA GLU A 298 17.71 6.68 -13.86
C GLU A 298 18.53 7.65 -13.02
N LYS A 299 18.62 7.39 -11.70
CA LYS A 299 19.48 8.15 -10.78
C LYS A 299 20.94 8.10 -11.21
N ALA A 300 21.44 6.94 -11.63
CA ALA A 300 22.79 6.76 -12.15
C ALA A 300 23.03 7.59 -13.42
N ARG A 301 22.10 7.57 -14.39
CA ARG A 301 22.17 8.39 -15.61
C ARG A 301 22.17 9.88 -15.28
N ALA A 302 21.30 10.32 -14.37
CA ALA A 302 21.22 11.71 -13.93
C ALA A 302 22.52 12.21 -13.27
N ARG A 303 23.26 11.31 -12.61
CA ARG A 303 24.57 11.58 -12.02
C ARG A 303 25.75 11.38 -12.99
N GLY A 304 25.48 11.10 -14.26
CA GLY A 304 26.50 10.98 -15.31
C GLY A 304 27.24 9.64 -15.34
N LEU A 305 26.75 8.62 -14.62
CA LEU A 305 27.31 7.27 -14.67
C LEU A 305 26.97 6.61 -16.01
N LYS A 306 27.95 5.93 -16.59
CA LYS A 306 27.80 5.21 -17.87
C LYS A 306 27.57 3.73 -17.67
N THR A 307 27.99 3.18 -16.53
CA THR A 307 27.94 1.75 -16.25
C THR A 307 27.46 1.53 -14.83
N VAL A 308 26.59 0.53 -14.65
CA VAL A 308 26.23 0.03 -13.32
C VAL A 308 26.51 -1.46 -13.23
N PHE A 309 26.91 -1.89 -12.04
CA PHE A 309 27.05 -3.31 -11.72
C PHE A 309 26.23 -3.69 -10.48
N ALA A 310 25.99 -4.99 -10.31
CA ALA A 310 25.43 -5.54 -9.08
C ALA A 310 26.17 -6.84 -8.71
N LEU A 311 26.26 -7.10 -7.41
CA LEU A 311 26.83 -8.34 -6.86
C LEU A 311 25.70 -9.23 -6.36
N THR A 312 25.51 -10.39 -6.99
CA THR A 312 24.39 -11.28 -6.68
C THR A 312 24.79 -12.74 -6.66
N ASN A 313 24.18 -13.52 -5.78
CA ASN A 313 24.37 -14.97 -5.68
C ASN A 313 23.05 -15.75 -5.90
N ARG A 314 21.92 -15.05 -6.04
CA ARG A 314 20.59 -15.66 -6.17
C ARG A 314 19.73 -15.02 -7.26
N ALA A 315 20.08 -13.82 -7.71
CA ALA A 315 19.24 -13.02 -8.60
C ALA A 315 19.89 -12.77 -9.97
N ALA A 316 20.87 -13.58 -10.38
CA ALA A 316 21.53 -13.44 -11.68
C ALA A 316 20.53 -13.46 -12.84
N GLY A 317 19.61 -14.45 -12.87
CA GLY A 317 18.54 -14.52 -13.87
C GLY A 317 17.55 -13.36 -13.81
N PHE A 318 17.29 -12.79 -12.63
CA PHE A 318 16.46 -11.59 -12.51
C PHE A 318 17.14 -10.37 -13.15
N PHE A 319 18.43 -10.14 -12.88
CA PHE A 319 19.19 -9.05 -13.50
C PHE A 319 19.38 -9.27 -15.02
N GLY A 320 19.63 -10.50 -15.45
CA GLY A 320 19.76 -10.85 -16.87
C GLY A 320 18.44 -10.75 -17.61
N ASP A 321 17.56 -11.73 -17.39
CA ASP A 321 16.36 -11.99 -18.18
C ASP A 321 15.34 -10.85 -18.12
N LYS A 322 15.30 -10.10 -17.01
CA LYS A 322 14.27 -9.07 -16.77
C LYS A 322 14.76 -7.64 -16.85
N LEU A 323 16.06 -7.41 -16.70
CA LEU A 323 16.64 -6.06 -16.58
C LEU A 323 17.75 -5.78 -17.60
N GLY A 324 18.19 -6.78 -18.36
CA GLY A 324 19.17 -6.60 -19.44
C GLY A 324 20.60 -6.40 -18.93
N PHE A 325 20.93 -6.91 -17.74
CA PHE A 325 22.32 -7.01 -17.30
C PHE A 325 22.99 -8.21 -17.96
N THR A 326 24.29 -8.13 -18.19
CA THR A 326 25.11 -9.24 -18.66
C THR A 326 26.09 -9.66 -17.59
N GLU A 327 26.60 -10.89 -17.66
CA GLU A 327 27.70 -11.32 -16.81
C GLU A 327 28.92 -10.42 -17.01
N GLY A 328 29.59 -10.06 -15.93
CA GLY A 328 30.76 -9.18 -15.93
C GLY A 328 31.92 -9.79 -15.17
N ASP A 329 33.11 -9.22 -15.40
CA ASP A 329 34.33 -9.67 -14.74
C ASP A 329 34.53 -8.97 -13.39
N LEU A 330 35.09 -9.66 -12.40
CA LEU A 330 35.35 -9.11 -11.07
C LEU A 330 36.28 -7.88 -11.09
N SER A 331 37.11 -7.71 -12.12
CA SER A 331 37.99 -6.57 -12.31
C SER A 331 37.26 -5.22 -12.37
N ILE A 332 36.00 -5.19 -12.81
CA ILE A 332 35.20 -3.95 -12.82
C ILE A 332 34.89 -3.45 -11.40
N VAL A 333 34.80 -4.37 -10.43
CA VAL A 333 34.42 -4.05 -9.05
C VAL A 333 35.59 -3.33 -8.37
N PRO A 334 35.43 -2.15 -7.77
CA PRO A 334 36.53 -1.41 -7.14
C PRO A 334 37.27 -2.20 -6.07
N ALA A 335 38.58 -1.96 -5.92
CA ALA A 335 39.46 -2.75 -5.05
C ALA A 335 38.96 -2.85 -3.60
N ALA A 336 38.56 -1.73 -3.00
CA ALA A 336 38.00 -1.70 -1.64
C ALA A 336 36.69 -2.50 -1.53
N ARG A 337 35.89 -2.52 -2.61
CA ARG A 337 34.64 -3.27 -2.64
C ARG A 337 34.87 -4.77 -2.83
N ARG A 338 35.87 -5.17 -3.62
CA ARG A 338 36.32 -6.57 -3.76
C ARG A 338 36.82 -7.14 -2.44
N ALA A 339 37.60 -6.37 -1.68
CA ALA A 339 38.05 -6.76 -0.35
C ALA A 339 36.85 -7.05 0.58
N LYS A 340 35.87 -6.14 0.63
CA LYS A 340 34.62 -6.36 1.38
C LYS A 340 33.82 -7.58 0.91
N LEU A 341 33.82 -7.89 -0.39
CA LEU A 341 33.16 -9.08 -0.91
C LEU A 341 33.86 -10.35 -0.44
N ALA A 342 35.19 -10.39 -0.52
CA ALA A 342 36.01 -11.51 -0.03
C ALA A 342 35.81 -11.73 1.48
N ASP A 343 35.86 -10.66 2.27
CA ASP A 343 35.64 -10.71 3.73
C ASP A 343 34.24 -11.22 4.08
N SER A 344 33.23 -10.96 3.24
CA SER A 344 31.87 -11.44 3.45
C SER A 344 31.67 -12.93 3.18
N GLY A 345 32.63 -13.60 2.53
CA GLY A 345 32.52 -15.01 2.15
C GLY A 345 31.40 -15.33 1.14
N ARG A 346 30.85 -14.32 0.47
CA ARG A 346 29.77 -14.51 -0.51
C ARG A 346 30.32 -14.91 -1.87
N ASP A 347 29.86 -16.04 -2.39
CA ASP A 347 30.05 -16.46 -3.77
C ASP A 347 29.07 -15.71 -4.69
N SER A 348 29.36 -14.43 -4.95
CA SER A 348 28.52 -13.56 -5.79
C SER A 348 29.13 -13.42 -7.17
N VAL A 349 28.29 -13.59 -8.20
CA VAL A 349 28.65 -13.20 -9.56
C VAL A 349 28.49 -11.70 -9.75
N VAL A 350 29.25 -11.16 -10.70
CA VAL A 350 29.12 -9.76 -11.12
C VAL A 350 28.21 -9.71 -12.34
N VAL A 351 27.19 -8.87 -12.27
CA VAL A 351 26.35 -8.53 -13.42
C VAL A 351 26.49 -7.05 -13.71
N VAL A 352 26.56 -6.67 -14.98
CA VAL A 352 26.89 -5.32 -15.45
C VAL A 352 25.89 -4.88 -16.52
N LYS A 353 25.59 -3.59 -16.55
CA LYS A 353 24.79 -2.97 -17.60
C LYS A 353 25.39 -1.63 -18.03
N ASP A 354 25.52 -1.46 -19.34
CA ASP A 354 25.86 -0.17 -19.95
C ASP A 354 24.60 0.70 -20.02
N LEU A 355 24.64 1.86 -19.39
CA LEU A 355 23.53 2.80 -19.32
C LEU A 355 23.43 3.71 -20.54
N ARG A 356 24.43 3.70 -21.43
CA ARG A 356 24.46 4.50 -22.67
C ARG A 356 23.68 3.84 -23.81
N ALA A 357 23.50 2.53 -23.75
CA ALA A 357 22.66 1.83 -24.71
C ALA A 357 21.20 2.27 -24.54
N PRO A 358 20.46 2.58 -25.63
CA PRO A 358 19.03 2.85 -25.52
C PRO A 358 18.35 1.65 -24.86
N GLY A 359 17.54 1.92 -23.82
CA GLY A 359 16.88 0.87 -23.06
C GLY A 359 16.06 -0.02 -24.00
N ALA A 360 16.28 -1.34 -23.93
CA ALA A 360 15.37 -2.27 -24.57
C ALA A 360 14.01 -2.13 -23.88
N ASP A 361 13.05 -1.47 -24.54
CA ASP A 361 11.65 -1.54 -24.16
C ASP A 361 11.20 -3.01 -24.27
N VAL A 362 11.20 -3.70 -23.15
CA VAL A 362 10.56 -5.01 -23.02
C VAL A 362 9.16 -4.78 -22.48
N SER A 363 8.30 -4.27 -23.37
CA SER A 363 6.85 -4.31 -23.23
C SER A 363 6.38 -5.75 -23.46
N SER A 364 6.05 -6.46 -22.39
CA SER A 364 5.10 -7.59 -22.35
C SER A 364 4.80 -7.99 -20.91
#